data_AF-A0A401HX31-F1
#
_entry.id   AF-A0A401HX31-F1
#
_cell.length_a   1.000
_cell.length_b   1.000
_cell.length_c   1.000
_cell.angle_alpha   90.00
_cell.angle_beta   90.00
_cell.angle_gamma   90.00
#
_symmetry.space_group_name_H-M   'P 1'
#
loop_
_entity.id
_entity.type
_entity.pdbx_description
1 polymer ?
#
loop_
_entity_poly.entity_id
_entity_poly.type
_entity_poly.pdbx_seq_one_letter_code
_entity_poly.pdbx_strand_id
1 'polypeptide(L)'
;MDVKQAFTTLGLPEDADKDAVEKRYTLLIKQARTQQRREEAGESVADKIDLDLVNQAYKLVLELEKQQEVEAFNANKYGKYKKMAGSAEKADHFFSYYKWHLIVGVLIVVGIIYGINSYLDRQEEKRLEALRPPIDLSFMLYGNFFLEEGSQDIVPLEEAMLAYFPEWKRVKGVLTYLPGEQGSAQDAALVQKAMIMLMTEKSDIYLIDENNFEQLARQGLLMPLEDEVAGPLAPYVTDDMLRKAATEEDTSPRVYGIKLGETKLMQELPLIYRDMVVGIRGIDPEHPDNAKLFLERFLSGEVPAAPPASEESGADDAEAESSGDAASSEAEAQDNAA
;
A
#
# COMPACT_ATOMS: atom_id res chain seq x y z
N MET A 1 -0.32 -56.08 -43.21
CA MET A 1 1.06 -56.24 -43.71
C MET A 1 1.96 -56.27 -42.50
N ASP A 2 2.83 -57.26 -42.38
CA ASP A 2 3.81 -57.33 -41.29
C ASP A 2 5.06 -56.49 -41.60
N VAL A 3 5.83 -56.07 -40.59
CA VAL A 3 7.04 -55.24 -40.73
C VAL A 3 8.07 -55.92 -41.62
N LYS A 4 8.28 -57.21 -41.42
CA LYS A 4 9.18 -58.04 -42.24
C LYS A 4 8.74 -58.10 -43.70
N GLN A 5 7.42 -58.16 -43.91
CA GLN A 5 6.83 -58.13 -45.24
C GLN A 5 7.00 -56.74 -45.88
N ALA A 6 6.90 -55.66 -45.11
CA ALA A 6 7.14 -54.29 -45.59
C ALA A 6 8.59 -54.08 -46.06
N PHE A 7 9.60 -54.53 -45.30
CA PHE A 7 11.00 -54.49 -45.73
C PHE A 7 11.25 -55.36 -46.97
N THR A 8 10.66 -56.55 -47.01
CA THR A 8 10.76 -57.46 -48.17
C THR A 8 10.11 -56.86 -49.41
N THR A 9 8.94 -56.21 -49.28
CA THR A 9 8.24 -55.51 -50.38
C THR A 9 9.04 -54.31 -50.90
N LEU A 10 9.80 -53.64 -50.04
CA LEU A 10 10.74 -52.58 -50.45
C LEU A 10 12.05 -53.15 -51.02
N GLY A 11 12.31 -54.45 -50.85
CA GLY A 11 13.54 -55.12 -51.27
C GLY A 11 14.76 -54.70 -50.46
N LEU A 12 14.56 -54.45 -49.16
CA LEU A 12 15.58 -54.05 -48.20
C LEU A 12 15.73 -55.11 -47.10
N PRO A 13 16.92 -55.24 -46.51
CA PRO A 13 17.10 -56.04 -45.30
C PRO A 13 16.35 -55.39 -44.12
N GLU A 14 15.99 -56.20 -43.11
CA GLU A 14 15.20 -55.77 -41.94
C GLU A 14 15.91 -54.73 -41.06
N ASP A 15 17.20 -54.47 -41.31
CA ASP A 15 18.07 -53.52 -40.60
C ASP A 15 18.46 -52.29 -41.43
N ALA A 16 17.79 -52.06 -42.57
CA ALA A 16 18.11 -50.94 -43.45
C ALA A 16 17.88 -49.58 -42.76
N ASP A 17 18.87 -48.70 -42.84
CA ASP A 17 18.79 -47.34 -42.32
C ASP A 17 17.72 -46.50 -43.05
N LYS A 18 17.19 -45.47 -42.38
CA LYS A 18 16.13 -44.58 -42.87
C LYS A 18 16.47 -43.98 -44.24
N ASP A 19 17.72 -43.55 -44.41
CA ASP A 19 18.23 -43.03 -45.67
C ASP A 19 18.17 -44.08 -46.80
N ALA A 20 18.37 -45.37 -46.48
CA ALA A 20 18.26 -46.47 -47.43
C ALA A 20 16.80 -46.76 -47.80
N VAL A 21 15.89 -46.70 -46.83
CA VAL A 21 14.44 -46.82 -47.02
C VAL A 21 13.91 -45.73 -47.95
N GLU A 22 14.27 -44.46 -47.70
CA GLU A 22 13.86 -43.32 -48.52
C GLU A 22 14.41 -43.39 -49.96
N LYS A 23 15.70 -43.74 -50.11
CA LYS A 23 16.33 -43.91 -51.44
C LYS A 23 15.67 -45.03 -52.24
N ARG A 24 15.33 -46.15 -51.57
CA ARG A 24 14.71 -47.29 -52.22
C ARG A 24 13.28 -47.01 -52.64
N TYR A 25 12.50 -46.38 -51.76
CA TYR A 25 11.14 -45.93 -52.07
C TYR A 25 11.15 -44.99 -53.28
N THR A 26 12.03 -43.99 -53.29
CA THR A 26 12.18 -43.04 -54.41
C THR A 26 12.50 -43.75 -55.73
N LEU A 27 13.36 -44.77 -55.68
CA LEU A 27 13.72 -45.59 -56.84
C LEU A 27 12.53 -46.41 -57.36
N LEU A 28 11.76 -47.04 -56.46
CA LEU A 28 10.56 -47.82 -56.79
C LEU A 28 9.46 -46.93 -57.41
N ILE A 29 9.22 -45.74 -56.87
CA ILE A 29 8.28 -44.76 -57.46
C ILE A 29 8.73 -44.36 -58.87
N LYS A 30 10.04 -44.13 -59.08
CA LYS A 30 10.59 -43.76 -60.39
C LYS A 30 10.48 -44.90 -61.41
N GLN A 31 10.69 -46.14 -60.97
CA GLN A 31 10.53 -47.33 -61.81
C GLN A 31 9.06 -47.56 -62.18
N ALA A 32 8.14 -47.48 -61.22
CA ALA A 32 6.71 -47.63 -61.46
C ALA A 32 6.17 -46.58 -62.45
N ARG A 33 6.58 -45.30 -62.29
CA ARG A 33 6.22 -44.23 -63.25
C ARG A 33 6.77 -44.48 -64.66
N THR A 34 7.93 -45.13 -64.76
CA THR A 34 8.55 -45.47 -66.05
C THR A 34 7.86 -46.66 -66.71
N GLN A 35 7.46 -47.66 -65.92
CA GLN A 35 6.69 -48.82 -66.38
C GLN A 35 5.29 -48.40 -66.85
N GLN A 36 4.60 -47.55 -66.10
CA GLN A 36 3.28 -47.01 -66.48
C GLN A 36 3.30 -46.35 -67.86
N ARG A 37 4.34 -45.55 -68.17
CA ARG A 37 4.50 -44.92 -69.49
C ARG A 37 4.77 -45.90 -70.62
N ARG A 38 5.43 -47.04 -70.33
CA ARG A 38 5.68 -48.11 -71.32
C ARG A 38 4.43 -48.94 -71.59
N GLU A 39 3.62 -49.18 -70.57
CA GLU A 39 2.31 -49.82 -70.71
C GLU A 39 1.35 -48.94 -71.52
N GLU A 40 1.34 -47.63 -71.27
CA GLU A 40 0.56 -46.64 -72.06
C GLU A 40 1.02 -46.58 -73.53
N ALA A 41 2.28 -46.94 -73.81
CA ALA A 41 2.84 -47.03 -75.16
C ALA A 41 2.65 -48.41 -75.84
N GLY A 42 1.94 -49.34 -75.19
CA GLY A 42 1.58 -50.65 -75.75
C GLY A 42 2.61 -51.78 -75.55
N GLU A 43 3.65 -51.57 -74.74
CA GLU A 43 4.59 -52.64 -74.38
C GLU A 43 4.05 -53.47 -73.19
N SER A 44 4.09 -54.81 -73.30
CA SER A 44 3.73 -55.69 -72.19
C SER A 44 4.84 -55.74 -71.14
N VAL A 45 4.62 -55.14 -69.97
CA VAL A 45 5.52 -55.22 -68.82
C VAL A 45 5.16 -56.46 -68.00
N ALA A 46 6.10 -57.41 -67.88
CA ALA A 46 5.88 -58.69 -67.21
C ALA A 46 5.83 -58.61 -65.67
N ASP A 47 6.33 -57.52 -65.09
CA ASP A 47 6.45 -57.34 -63.64
C ASP A 47 6.00 -55.94 -63.23
N LYS A 48 4.73 -55.81 -62.83
CA LYS A 48 4.12 -54.53 -62.46
C LYS A 48 4.40 -54.22 -61.00
N ILE A 49 5.02 -53.08 -60.74
CA ILE A 49 5.20 -52.60 -59.37
C ILE A 49 3.86 -52.10 -58.83
N ASP A 50 3.36 -52.74 -57.77
CA ASP A 50 2.17 -52.29 -57.04
C ASP A 50 2.53 -51.11 -56.12
N LEU A 51 2.18 -49.91 -56.57
CA LEU A 51 2.46 -48.66 -55.86
C LEU A 51 1.73 -48.56 -54.51
N ASP A 52 0.55 -49.16 -54.37
CA ASP A 52 -0.22 -49.07 -53.15
C ASP A 52 0.41 -49.94 -52.05
N LEU A 53 0.90 -51.12 -52.42
CA LEU A 53 1.69 -51.97 -51.52
C LEU A 53 3.01 -51.32 -51.11
N VAL A 54 3.72 -50.65 -52.04
CA VAL A 54 4.97 -49.92 -51.75
C VAL A 54 4.72 -48.75 -50.80
N ASN A 55 3.63 -47.98 -50.99
CA ASN A 55 3.27 -46.87 -50.12
C ASN A 55 2.88 -47.34 -48.71
N GLN A 56 2.16 -48.45 -48.60
CA GLN A 56 1.78 -49.04 -47.31
C GLN A 56 3.00 -49.57 -46.58
N ALA A 57 3.91 -50.26 -47.28
CA ALA A 57 5.18 -50.74 -46.71
C ALA A 57 6.03 -49.59 -46.17
N TYR A 58 6.18 -48.52 -46.95
CA TYR A 58 6.96 -47.35 -46.57
C TYR A 58 6.41 -46.63 -45.33
N LYS A 59 5.09 -46.39 -45.28
CA LYS A 59 4.44 -45.76 -44.11
C LYS A 59 4.61 -46.60 -42.84
N LEU A 60 4.47 -47.91 -42.96
CA LEU A 60 4.58 -48.84 -41.83
C LEU A 60 6.00 -48.89 -41.26
N VAL A 61 7.03 -48.86 -42.12
CA VAL A 61 8.44 -48.79 -41.68
C VAL A 61 8.73 -47.46 -40.98
N LEU A 62 8.32 -46.33 -41.57
CA LEU A 62 8.53 -45.01 -40.95
C LEU A 62 7.79 -44.83 -39.62
N GLU A 63 6.58 -45.37 -39.50
CA GLU A 63 5.82 -45.28 -38.26
C GLU A 63 6.49 -46.06 -37.12
N LEU A 64 7.06 -47.23 -37.44
CA LEU A 64 7.81 -48.05 -36.49
C LEU A 64 9.12 -47.37 -36.06
N GLU A 65 9.88 -46.82 -37.00
CA GLU A 65 11.09 -46.03 -36.67
C GLU A 65 10.75 -44.82 -35.81
N LYS A 66 9.69 -44.08 -36.15
CA LYS A 66 9.23 -42.94 -35.37
C LYS A 66 8.80 -43.34 -33.95
N GLN A 67 8.11 -44.48 -33.79
CA GLN A 67 7.78 -45.02 -32.48
C GLN A 67 9.03 -45.38 -31.69
N GLN A 68 10.01 -46.04 -32.31
CA GLN A 68 11.29 -46.37 -31.67
C GLN A 68 12.10 -45.12 -31.28
N GLU A 69 12.15 -44.09 -32.12
CA GLU A 69 12.80 -42.81 -31.82
C GLU A 69 12.14 -42.10 -30.63
N VAL A 70 10.80 -42.07 -30.59
CA VAL A 70 10.04 -41.49 -29.47
C VAL A 70 10.26 -42.29 -28.19
N GLU A 71 10.25 -43.61 -28.26
CA GLU A 71 10.51 -44.49 -27.12
C GLU A 71 11.95 -44.36 -26.60
N ALA A 72 12.93 -44.28 -27.49
CA ALA A 72 14.33 -44.06 -27.14
C ALA A 72 14.56 -42.68 -26.53
N PHE A 73 13.92 -41.64 -27.07
CA PHE A 73 13.95 -40.29 -26.51
C PHE A 73 13.30 -40.25 -25.12
N ASN A 74 12.14 -40.88 -24.95
CA ASN A 74 11.45 -40.98 -23.68
C ASN A 74 12.21 -41.83 -22.65
N ALA A 75 12.86 -42.92 -23.08
CA ALA A 75 13.73 -43.74 -22.23
C ALA A 75 14.97 -42.97 -21.78
N ASN A 76 15.60 -42.19 -22.66
CA ASN A 76 16.76 -41.36 -22.30
C ASN A 76 16.38 -40.18 -21.40
N LYS A 77 15.26 -39.51 -21.64
CA LYS A 77 14.85 -38.31 -20.90
C LYS A 77 14.11 -38.64 -19.58
N TYR A 78 13.28 -39.67 -19.57
CA TYR A 78 12.42 -40.02 -18.42
C TYR A 78 12.68 -41.42 -17.83
N GLY A 79 13.58 -42.23 -18.41
CA GLY A 79 13.89 -43.59 -17.93
C GLY A 79 14.46 -43.65 -16.51
N LYS A 80 15.03 -42.53 -16.01
CA LYS A 80 15.43 -42.38 -14.59
C LYS A 80 14.25 -42.54 -13.63
N TYR A 81 13.02 -42.26 -14.07
CA TYR A 81 11.80 -42.29 -13.25
C TYR A 81 11.04 -43.63 -13.33
N LYS A 82 11.57 -44.64 -14.04
CA LYS A 82 11.05 -46.03 -14.12
C LYS A 82 9.51 -46.12 -14.21
N LYS A 83 8.82 -46.33 -13.08
CA LYS A 83 7.36 -46.52 -13.00
C LYS A 83 6.53 -45.23 -13.14
N MET A 84 7.17 -44.06 -13.04
CA MET A 84 6.51 -42.74 -13.14
C MET A 84 6.85 -42.02 -14.44
N ALA A 85 7.55 -42.66 -15.38
CA ALA A 85 7.98 -42.04 -16.64
C ALA A 85 6.82 -41.42 -17.42
N GLY A 86 5.68 -42.10 -17.52
CA GLY A 86 4.49 -41.57 -18.21
C GLY A 86 3.79 -40.41 -17.47
N SER A 87 3.88 -40.35 -16.14
CA SER A 87 3.36 -39.21 -15.36
C SER A 87 4.32 -38.02 -15.39
N ALA A 88 5.63 -38.28 -15.42
CA ALA A 88 6.67 -37.27 -15.55
C ALA A 88 6.64 -36.59 -16.93
N GLU A 89 6.41 -37.35 -18.00
CA GLU A 89 6.23 -36.83 -19.35
C GLU A 89 5.00 -35.91 -19.44
N LYS A 90 3.87 -36.31 -18.83
CA LYS A 90 2.65 -35.50 -18.77
C LYS A 90 2.81 -34.24 -17.91
N ALA A 91 3.52 -34.34 -16.80
CA ALA A 91 3.84 -33.19 -15.95
C ALA A 91 4.78 -32.22 -16.68
N ASP A 92 5.84 -32.70 -17.35
CA ASP A 92 6.75 -31.85 -18.14
C ASP A 92 6.00 -31.15 -19.27
N HIS A 93 5.06 -31.85 -19.92
CA HIS A 93 4.17 -31.24 -20.92
C HIS A 93 3.25 -30.17 -20.32
N PHE A 94 2.68 -30.43 -19.14
CA PHE A 94 1.86 -29.46 -18.42
C PHE A 94 2.67 -28.22 -18.00
N PHE A 95 3.84 -28.39 -17.40
CA PHE A 95 4.70 -27.28 -17.00
C PHE A 95 5.24 -26.51 -18.21
N SER A 96 5.64 -27.19 -19.29
CA SER A 96 6.15 -26.50 -20.49
C SER A 96 5.07 -25.68 -21.20
N TYR A 97 3.83 -26.16 -21.25
CA TYR A 97 2.70 -25.46 -21.86
C TYR A 97 2.11 -24.36 -20.95
N TYR A 98 1.95 -24.63 -19.65
CA TYR A 98 1.27 -23.73 -18.71
C TYR A 98 2.19 -22.90 -17.80
N LYS A 99 3.52 -22.92 -17.98
CA LYS A 99 4.47 -22.15 -17.14
C LYS A 99 4.06 -20.70 -16.90
N TRP A 100 3.58 -20.01 -17.93
CA TRP A 100 3.17 -18.61 -17.83
C TRP A 100 1.86 -18.43 -17.06
N HIS A 101 0.88 -19.32 -17.26
CA HIS A 101 -0.38 -19.31 -16.52
C HIS A 101 -0.15 -19.62 -15.03
N LEU A 102 0.78 -20.54 -14.73
CA LEU A 102 1.18 -20.86 -13.36
C LEU A 102 1.81 -19.64 -12.66
N ILE A 103 2.75 -18.96 -13.32
CA ILE A 103 3.41 -17.76 -12.77
C ILE A 103 2.38 -16.64 -12.51
N VAL A 104 1.49 -16.39 -13.48
CA VAL A 104 0.43 -15.37 -13.34
C VAL A 104 -0.53 -15.75 -12.22
N GLY A 105 -0.94 -17.02 -12.13
CA GLY A 105 -1.81 -17.51 -11.05
C GLY A 105 -1.18 -17.32 -9.68
N VAL A 106 0.10 -17.65 -9.52
CA VAL A 106 0.83 -17.43 -8.27
C VAL A 106 0.91 -15.95 -7.92
N LEU A 107 1.22 -15.07 -8.90
CA LEU A 107 1.24 -13.62 -8.67
C LEU A 107 -0.11 -13.08 -8.22
N ILE A 108 -1.21 -13.54 -8.83
CA ILE A 108 -2.58 -13.16 -8.43
C ILE A 108 -2.86 -13.61 -6.99
N VAL A 109 -2.54 -14.86 -6.64
CA VAL A 109 -2.76 -15.38 -5.28
C VAL A 109 -1.96 -14.58 -4.26
N VAL A 110 -0.69 -14.28 -4.54
CA VAL A 110 0.14 -13.42 -3.68
C VAL A 110 -0.49 -12.04 -3.53
N GLY A 111 -0.92 -11.42 -4.63
CA GLY A 111 -1.59 -10.11 -4.62
C GLY A 111 -2.89 -10.11 -3.80
N ILE A 112 -3.69 -11.17 -3.88
CA ILE A 112 -4.92 -11.33 -3.08
C ILE A 112 -4.58 -11.46 -1.59
N ILE A 113 -3.58 -12.27 -1.23
CA ILE A 113 -3.15 -12.44 0.18
C ILE A 113 -2.68 -11.10 0.75
N TYR A 114 -1.82 -10.37 0.03
CA TYR A 114 -1.37 -9.04 0.45
C TYR A 114 -2.53 -8.04 0.51
N GLY A 115 -3.47 -8.09 -0.45
CA GLY A 115 -4.64 -7.22 -0.48
C GLY A 115 -5.57 -7.46 0.71
N ILE A 116 -5.84 -8.72 1.07
CA ILE A 116 -6.67 -9.08 2.23
C ILE A 116 -5.98 -8.63 3.53
N ASN A 117 -4.69 -8.96 3.70
CA ASN A 117 -3.96 -8.55 4.90
C ASN A 117 -3.94 -7.02 5.06
N SER A 118 -3.66 -6.28 3.98
CA SER A 118 -3.66 -4.82 4.01
C SER A 118 -5.06 -4.23 4.29
N TYR A 119 -6.11 -4.89 3.83
CA TYR A 119 -7.48 -4.46 4.11
C TYR A 119 -7.88 -4.69 5.57
N LEU A 120 -7.52 -5.85 6.14
CA LEU A 120 -7.77 -6.17 7.55
C LEU A 120 -6.98 -5.26 8.49
N ASP A 121 -5.68 -5.05 8.23
CA ASP A 121 -4.84 -4.12 9.01
C ASP A 121 -5.47 -2.73 9.04
N ARG A 122 -5.85 -2.17 7.88
CA ARG A 122 -6.51 -0.86 7.83
C ARG A 122 -7.82 -0.81 8.58
N GLN A 123 -8.54 -1.92 8.67
CA GLN A 123 -9.82 -1.95 9.36
C GLN A 123 -9.65 -2.06 10.87
N GLU A 124 -8.65 -2.81 11.33
CA GLU A 124 -8.24 -2.85 12.73
C GLU A 124 -7.67 -1.51 13.18
N GLU A 125 -6.76 -0.91 12.41
CA GLU A 125 -6.24 0.44 12.65
C GLU A 125 -7.38 1.45 12.76
N LYS A 126 -8.33 1.47 11.82
CA LYS A 126 -9.49 2.37 11.89
C LYS A 126 -10.39 2.12 13.08
N ARG A 127 -10.57 0.85 13.50
CA ARG A 127 -11.36 0.53 14.71
C ARG A 127 -10.63 0.99 15.97
N LEU A 128 -9.33 0.76 16.05
CA LEU A 128 -8.51 1.21 17.16
C LEU A 128 -8.45 2.74 17.21
N GLU A 129 -8.38 3.41 16.05
CA GLU A 129 -8.49 4.86 15.92
C GLU A 129 -9.85 5.39 16.35
N ALA A 130 -10.94 4.74 15.96
CA ALA A 130 -12.31 5.12 16.33
C ALA A 130 -12.61 4.87 17.82
N LEU A 131 -11.87 3.95 18.47
CA LEU A 131 -11.94 3.70 19.91
C LEU A 131 -11.07 4.65 20.73
N ARG A 132 -10.16 5.41 20.09
CA ARG A 132 -9.39 6.41 20.83
C ARG A 132 -10.31 7.55 21.28
N PRO A 133 -10.14 8.06 22.52
CA PRO A 133 -10.82 9.28 22.93
C PRO A 133 -10.59 10.41 21.92
N PRO A 134 -11.54 11.35 21.79
CA PRO A 134 -11.36 12.54 20.97
C PRO A 134 -10.08 13.27 21.42
N ILE A 135 -9.38 13.86 20.46
CA ILE A 135 -8.20 14.68 20.74
C ILE A 135 -8.72 15.99 21.32
N ASP A 136 -8.32 16.35 22.53
CA ASP A 136 -8.68 17.62 23.14
C ASP A 136 -7.71 18.73 22.75
N LEU A 137 -6.45 18.37 22.50
CA LEU A 137 -5.44 19.30 22.03
C LEU A 137 -4.45 18.60 21.10
N SER A 138 -4.15 19.23 19.96
CA SER A 138 -3.04 18.83 19.11
C SER A 138 -1.91 19.86 19.13
N PHE A 139 -0.67 19.41 19.25
CA PHE A 139 0.50 20.28 19.28
C PHE A 139 1.57 19.81 18.29
N MET A 140 2.30 20.77 17.72
CA MET A 140 3.48 20.49 16.91
C MET A 140 4.71 21.19 17.49
N LEU A 141 5.76 20.41 17.75
CA LEU A 141 7.10 20.92 18.00
C LEU A 141 7.75 21.20 16.65
N TYR A 142 8.05 22.47 16.37
CA TYR A 142 8.59 22.93 15.10
C TYR A 142 9.89 23.68 15.32
N GLY A 143 11.02 23.02 15.10
CA GLY A 143 12.34 23.60 15.32
C GLY A 143 13.34 22.62 15.92
N ASN A 144 14.33 23.15 16.63
CA ASN A 144 15.41 22.39 17.23
C ASN A 144 15.04 21.84 18.61
N PHE A 145 14.15 20.84 18.60
CA PHE A 145 13.65 20.14 19.80
C PHE A 145 14.10 18.68 19.78
N PHE A 146 14.42 18.13 20.96
CA PHE A 146 14.72 16.71 21.13
C PHE A 146 13.94 16.14 22.30
N LEU A 147 13.50 14.91 22.17
CA LEU A 147 12.91 14.16 23.28
C LEU A 147 14.04 13.65 24.19
N GLU A 148 13.72 13.47 25.46
CA GLU A 148 14.65 12.83 26.39
C GLU A 148 15.09 11.44 25.88
N GLU A 149 16.30 11.05 26.26
CA GLU A 149 16.97 9.81 25.84
C GLU A 149 17.23 9.68 24.32
N GLY A 150 16.98 10.73 23.53
CA GLY A 150 17.13 10.70 22.07
C GLY A 150 16.11 9.78 21.39
N SER A 151 15.00 9.48 22.07
CA SER A 151 13.92 8.67 21.53
C SER A 151 13.18 9.41 20.39
N GLN A 152 12.46 8.65 19.56
CA GLN A 152 11.52 9.20 18.57
C GLN A 152 10.07 9.09 19.05
N ASP A 153 9.86 8.59 20.26
CA ASP A 153 8.54 8.32 20.80
C ASP A 153 8.03 9.54 21.57
N ILE A 154 7.03 10.22 21.01
CA ILE A 154 6.45 11.42 21.60
C ILE A 154 5.43 11.12 22.70
N VAL A 155 5.02 9.87 22.87
CA VAL A 155 3.99 9.46 23.84
C VAL A 155 4.31 9.90 25.28
N PRO A 156 5.56 9.78 25.80
CA PRO A 156 5.87 10.27 27.15
C PRO A 156 5.64 11.77 27.32
N LEU A 157 5.85 12.55 26.26
CA LEU A 157 5.58 13.99 26.25
C LEU A 157 4.08 14.28 26.20
N GLU A 158 3.30 13.52 25.42
CA GLU A 158 1.83 13.60 25.41
C GLU A 158 1.25 13.30 26.79
N GLU A 159 1.74 12.24 27.45
CA GLU A 159 1.32 11.84 28.80
C GLU A 159 1.69 12.90 29.86
N ALA A 160 2.91 13.43 29.79
CA ALA A 160 3.36 14.50 30.68
C ALA A 160 2.52 15.77 30.52
N MET A 161 2.14 16.13 29.29
CA MET A 161 1.20 17.23 29.06
C MET A 161 -0.19 16.92 29.61
N LEU A 162 -0.73 15.74 29.33
CA LEU A 162 -2.06 15.33 29.79
C LEU A 162 -2.20 15.39 31.32
N ALA A 163 -1.11 15.13 32.06
CA ALA A 163 -1.09 15.22 33.52
C ALA A 163 -1.45 16.60 34.08
N TYR A 164 -1.25 17.68 33.30
CA TYR A 164 -1.64 19.04 33.67
C TYR A 164 -3.08 19.40 33.27
N PHE A 165 -3.77 18.53 32.53
CA PHE A 165 -5.14 18.74 32.06
C PHE A 165 -6.00 17.53 32.39
N PRO A 166 -6.41 17.37 33.66
CA PRO A 166 -7.26 16.24 34.07
C PRO A 166 -8.63 16.21 33.36
N GLU A 167 -9.06 17.33 32.78
CA GLU A 167 -10.25 17.43 31.94
C GLU A 167 -10.06 16.87 30.52
N TRP A 168 -8.82 16.71 30.06
CA TRP A 168 -8.51 16.18 28.74
C TRP A 168 -8.35 14.66 28.80
N LYS A 169 -8.86 14.01 27.76
CA LYS A 169 -8.76 12.58 27.55
C LYS A 169 -7.57 12.23 26.66
N ARG A 170 -7.19 13.13 25.75
CA ARG A 170 -6.09 12.87 24.82
C ARG A 170 -5.45 14.14 24.27
N VAL A 171 -4.11 14.14 24.25
CA VAL A 171 -3.30 15.10 23.52
C VAL A 171 -2.59 14.36 22.38
N LYS A 172 -2.41 15.00 21.22
CA LYS A 172 -1.62 14.45 20.11
C LYS A 172 -0.47 15.39 19.76
N GLY A 173 0.75 14.87 19.84
CA GLY A 173 1.98 15.57 19.51
C GLY A 173 2.54 15.18 18.15
N VAL A 174 3.17 16.13 17.47
CA VAL A 174 4.02 15.86 16.30
C VAL A 174 5.37 16.57 16.50
N LEU A 175 6.47 15.83 16.37
CA LEU A 175 7.82 16.40 16.38
C LEU A 175 8.34 16.59 14.95
N THR A 176 8.62 17.85 14.60
CA THR A 176 9.19 18.25 13.31
C THR A 176 10.50 18.98 13.54
N TYR A 177 11.61 18.26 13.39
CA TYR A 177 12.95 18.81 13.52
C TYR A 177 13.30 19.73 12.34
N LEU A 178 13.70 20.97 12.62
CA LEU A 178 14.39 21.84 11.67
C LEU A 178 15.78 22.24 12.19
N PRO A 179 16.83 22.08 11.38
CA PRO A 179 18.13 22.66 11.69
C PRO A 179 18.05 24.19 11.59
N GLY A 180 18.68 24.90 12.53
CA GLY A 180 18.68 26.37 12.57
C GLY A 180 19.53 27.02 11.47
N GLU A 181 20.47 26.30 10.86
CA GLU A 181 21.28 26.78 9.72
C GLU A 181 21.17 25.79 8.57
N GLN A 182 20.81 26.27 7.38
CA GLN A 182 20.75 25.46 6.15
C GLN A 182 22.13 25.45 5.50
N GLY A 183 22.88 24.36 5.67
CA GLY A 183 24.23 24.24 5.11
C GLY A 183 24.35 23.17 4.02
N SER A 184 23.45 22.18 4.01
CA SER A 184 23.59 20.97 3.20
C SER A 184 22.33 20.60 2.41
N ALA A 185 22.48 19.72 1.42
CA ALA A 185 21.35 19.15 0.68
C ALA A 185 20.42 18.32 1.57
N GLN A 186 20.93 17.78 2.68
CA GLN A 186 20.12 17.06 3.67
C GLN A 186 19.21 18.02 4.44
N ASP A 187 19.72 19.20 4.82
CA ASP A 187 18.94 20.23 5.51
C ASP A 187 17.78 20.72 4.63
N ALA A 188 18.03 20.91 3.33
CA ALA A 188 16.98 21.27 2.39
C ALA A 188 15.85 20.22 2.32
N ALA A 189 16.19 18.93 2.39
CA ALA A 189 15.19 17.87 2.43
C ALA A 189 14.40 17.86 3.75
N LEU A 190 15.04 18.16 4.88
CA LEU A 190 14.38 18.31 6.18
C LEU A 190 13.40 19.49 6.17
N VAL A 191 13.79 20.63 5.63
CA VAL A 191 12.92 21.81 5.48
C VAL A 191 11.71 21.50 4.61
N GLN A 192 11.91 20.79 3.48
CA GLN A 192 10.79 20.37 2.62
C GLN A 192 9.82 19.43 3.35
N LYS A 193 10.35 18.44 4.07
CA LYS A 193 9.53 17.53 4.89
C LYS A 193 8.76 18.32 5.94
N ALA A 194 9.41 19.25 6.64
CA ALA A 194 8.78 20.05 7.67
C ALA A 194 7.64 20.91 7.14
N MET A 195 7.81 21.51 5.96
CA MET A 195 6.74 22.27 5.31
C MET A 195 5.52 21.38 4.99
N ILE A 196 5.75 20.16 4.50
CA ILE A 196 4.68 19.19 4.24
C ILE A 196 3.97 18.82 5.56
N MET A 197 4.73 18.56 6.63
CA MET A 197 4.15 18.27 7.95
C MET A 197 3.30 19.44 8.45
N LEU A 198 3.80 20.68 8.33
CA LEU A 198 3.08 21.90 8.74
C LEU A 198 1.73 22.08 8.01
N MET A 199 1.69 21.74 6.72
CA MET A 199 0.48 21.82 5.89
C MET A 199 -0.51 20.69 6.14
N THR A 200 -0.03 19.51 6.52
CA THR A 200 -0.83 18.28 6.65
C THR A 200 -1.31 18.04 8.08
N GLU A 201 -0.44 18.25 9.07
CA GLU A 201 -0.78 18.16 10.49
C GLU A 201 -1.32 19.52 10.95
N LYS A 202 -2.64 19.61 11.05
CA LYS A 202 -3.34 20.83 11.44
C LYS A 202 -3.38 21.01 12.97
N SER A 203 -2.21 21.17 13.58
CA SER A 203 -2.12 21.27 15.05
C SER A 203 -2.73 22.57 15.60
N ASP A 204 -3.40 22.49 16.74
CA ASP A 204 -4.03 23.62 17.42
C ASP A 204 -2.99 24.61 17.95
N ILE A 205 -1.86 24.10 18.46
CA ILE A 205 -0.73 24.89 18.94
C ILE A 205 0.58 24.50 18.27
N TYR A 206 1.47 25.48 18.14
CA TYR A 206 2.83 25.32 17.65
C TYR A 206 3.81 25.73 18.75
N LEU A 207 4.68 24.80 19.13
CA LEU A 207 5.82 25.02 20.02
C LEU A 207 7.04 25.22 19.11
N ILE A 208 7.48 26.47 19.00
CA ILE A 208 8.43 26.92 17.98
C ILE A 208 9.69 27.43 18.67
N ASP A 209 10.86 27.16 18.11
CA ASP A 209 12.07 27.86 18.54
C ASP A 209 12.08 29.31 18.02
N GLU A 210 12.90 30.16 18.62
CA GLU A 210 13.00 31.57 18.29
C GLU A 210 13.50 31.82 16.87
N ASN A 211 14.33 30.90 16.36
CA ASN A 211 14.88 31.01 15.01
C ASN A 211 13.80 30.84 13.94
N ASN A 212 12.78 30.02 14.21
CA ASN A 212 11.72 29.69 13.27
C ASN A 212 10.42 30.47 13.52
N PHE A 213 10.24 31.08 14.69
CA PHE A 213 9.01 31.80 15.05
C PHE A 213 8.63 32.88 14.03
N GLU A 214 9.57 33.77 13.68
CA GLU A 214 9.27 34.90 12.79
C GLU A 214 8.84 34.42 11.40
N GLN A 215 9.41 33.32 10.91
CA GLN A 215 9.05 32.74 9.62
C GLN A 215 7.61 32.21 9.64
N LEU A 216 7.22 31.49 10.68
CA LEU A 216 5.87 30.92 10.82
C LEU A 216 4.82 32.01 11.02
N ALA A 217 5.12 33.00 11.86
CA ALA A 217 4.24 34.13 12.08
C ALA A 217 4.02 34.93 10.78
N ARG A 218 5.09 35.20 10.02
CA ARG A 218 5.01 35.95 8.76
C ARG A 218 4.08 35.29 7.74
N GLN A 219 4.05 33.96 7.69
CA GLN A 219 3.18 33.17 6.82
C GLN A 219 1.70 33.18 7.23
N GLY A 220 1.33 33.89 8.31
CA GLY A 220 -0.06 33.99 8.76
C GLY A 220 -0.61 32.71 9.39
N LEU A 221 0.26 31.78 9.82
CA LEU A 221 -0.17 30.52 10.41
C LEU A 221 -0.68 30.69 11.85
N LEU A 222 -0.22 31.73 12.55
CA LEU A 222 -0.51 31.97 13.96
C LEU A 222 -1.60 33.04 14.10
N MET A 223 -2.50 32.87 15.08
CA MET A 223 -3.45 33.93 15.43
C MET A 223 -2.79 35.04 16.25
N PRO A 224 -3.25 36.29 16.09
CA PRO A 224 -2.90 37.36 17.01
C PRO A 224 -3.39 37.04 18.42
N LEU A 225 -2.60 37.38 19.43
CA LEU A 225 -2.84 37.09 20.85
C LEU A 225 -3.09 38.36 21.68
N GLU A 226 -3.32 39.53 21.04
CA GLU A 226 -3.55 40.78 21.75
C GLU A 226 -4.70 40.71 22.76
N ASP A 227 -5.81 40.09 22.38
CA ASP A 227 -7.01 40.02 23.22
C ASP A 227 -6.76 39.11 24.43
N GLU A 228 -6.03 38.00 24.22
CA GLU A 228 -5.62 37.07 25.27
C GLU A 228 -4.63 37.73 26.25
N VAL A 229 -3.63 38.45 25.72
CA VAL A 229 -2.61 39.17 26.50
C VAL A 229 -3.19 40.34 27.26
N ALA A 230 -4.14 41.07 26.70
CA ALA A 230 -4.84 42.16 27.37
C ALA A 230 -5.94 41.67 28.33
N GLY A 231 -6.37 40.43 28.18
CA GLY A 231 -7.45 39.80 28.94
C GLY A 231 -6.93 38.71 29.90
N PRO A 232 -7.31 37.43 29.70
CA PRO A 232 -7.03 36.36 30.66
C PRO A 232 -5.56 36.15 31.01
N LEU A 233 -4.63 36.42 30.08
CA LEU A 233 -3.20 36.17 30.27
C LEU A 233 -2.46 37.35 30.92
N ALA A 234 -3.09 38.53 31.01
CA ALA A 234 -2.49 39.75 31.54
C ALA A 234 -1.73 39.60 32.88
N PRO A 235 -2.22 38.85 33.89
CA PRO A 235 -1.49 38.74 35.16
C PRO A 235 -0.25 37.84 35.09
N TYR A 236 -0.07 37.06 34.02
CA TYR A 236 0.97 36.04 33.91
C TYR A 236 2.04 36.34 32.85
N VAL A 237 1.83 37.37 32.03
CA VAL A 237 2.74 37.71 30.93
C VAL A 237 3.51 39.00 31.21
N THR A 238 4.77 39.03 30.79
CA THR A 238 5.63 40.21 30.80
C THR A 238 6.04 40.56 29.37
N ASP A 239 6.43 41.82 29.15
CA ASP A 239 6.80 42.31 27.80
C ASP A 239 7.92 41.50 27.13
N ASP A 240 8.85 40.95 27.91
CA ASP A 240 9.96 40.12 27.42
C ASP A 240 9.53 38.71 26.99
N MET A 241 8.35 38.25 27.42
CA MET A 241 7.76 36.98 26.97
C MET A 241 7.05 37.13 25.63
N LEU A 242 6.58 38.33 25.29
CA LEU A 242 5.78 38.55 24.09
C LEU A 242 6.65 38.50 22.84
N ARG A 243 6.19 37.76 21.83
CA ARG A 243 6.83 37.70 20.52
C ARG A 243 5.95 38.34 19.48
N LYS A 244 6.48 39.43 18.93
CA LYS A 244 5.81 40.23 17.93
C LYS A 244 6.34 39.92 16.54
N ALA A 245 5.45 39.87 15.57
CA ALA A 245 5.78 39.73 14.16
C ALA A 245 4.81 40.55 13.31
N ALA A 246 5.18 40.75 12.05
CA ALA A 246 4.30 41.29 11.02
C ALA A 246 4.04 40.16 10.00
N THR A 247 2.80 40.04 9.54
CA THR A 247 2.43 39.04 8.54
C THR A 247 2.52 39.63 7.13
N GLU A 248 2.43 38.79 6.11
CA GLU A 248 2.36 39.27 4.72
C GLU A 248 1.07 40.06 4.44
N GLU A 249 -0.01 39.78 5.18
CA GLU A 249 -1.31 40.44 5.03
C GLU A 249 -1.46 41.68 5.93
N ASP A 250 -0.87 41.67 7.13
CA ASP A 250 -0.84 42.80 8.07
C ASP A 250 0.60 43.11 8.48
N THR A 251 1.11 44.22 7.93
CA THR A 251 2.47 44.70 8.19
C THR A 251 2.65 45.34 9.57
N SER A 252 1.57 45.48 10.34
CA SER A 252 1.61 46.03 11.69
C SER A 252 2.14 44.98 12.67
N PRO A 253 3.16 45.29 13.49
CA PRO A 253 3.66 44.35 14.49
C PRO A 253 2.58 44.00 15.52
N ARG A 254 2.21 42.72 15.58
CA ARG A 254 1.26 42.14 16.53
C ARG A 254 1.90 41.01 17.31
N VAL A 255 1.36 40.68 18.47
CA VAL A 255 1.79 39.55 19.31
C VAL A 255 1.22 38.27 18.72
N TYR A 256 2.09 37.37 18.28
CA TYR A 256 1.71 36.07 17.70
C TYR A 256 2.21 34.88 18.51
N GLY A 257 3.04 35.12 19.52
CA GLY A 257 3.55 34.06 20.37
C GLY A 257 3.98 34.54 21.75
N ILE A 258 4.08 33.59 22.66
CA ILE A 258 4.49 33.80 24.05
C ILE A 258 5.64 32.84 24.37
N LYS A 259 6.74 33.37 24.90
CA LYS A 259 7.89 32.59 25.35
C LYS A 259 7.52 31.85 26.64
N LEU A 260 7.45 30.52 26.60
CA LEU A 260 7.07 29.69 27.75
C LEU A 260 8.20 28.82 28.31
N GLY A 261 9.34 28.74 27.62
CA GLY A 261 10.42 27.80 27.97
C GLY A 261 10.99 27.94 29.39
N GLU A 262 10.77 29.08 30.06
CA GLU A 262 11.26 29.33 31.43
C GLU A 262 10.20 29.10 32.52
N THR A 263 8.97 28.74 32.13
CA THR A 263 7.90 28.43 33.10
C THR A 263 8.15 27.10 33.79
N LYS A 264 7.67 26.97 35.04
CA LYS A 264 7.88 25.78 35.85
C LYS A 264 7.34 24.52 35.16
N LEU A 265 6.11 24.58 34.66
CA LEU A 265 5.45 23.41 34.02
C LEU A 265 6.18 22.98 32.74
N MET A 266 6.75 23.92 31.97
CA MET A 266 7.52 23.57 30.76
C MET A 266 8.84 22.86 31.09
N GLN A 267 9.50 23.24 32.18
CA GLN A 267 10.77 22.60 32.60
C GLN A 267 10.58 21.18 33.14
N GLU A 268 9.35 20.82 33.52
CA GLU A 268 8.99 19.47 33.99
C GLU A 268 8.62 18.53 32.82
N LEU A 269 8.50 19.03 31.59
CA LEU A 269 8.24 18.19 30.42
C LEU A 269 9.51 17.43 29.99
N PRO A 270 9.38 16.18 29.49
CA PRO A 270 10.50 15.37 29.00
C PRO A 270 10.96 15.84 27.61
N LEU A 271 11.38 17.10 27.51
CA LEU A 271 11.73 17.79 26.27
C LEU A 271 13.01 18.61 26.46
N ILE A 272 13.97 18.40 25.57
CA ILE A 272 15.22 19.16 25.49
C ILE A 272 15.02 20.29 24.48
N TYR A 273 15.17 21.52 24.96
CA TYR A 273 15.04 22.74 24.16
C TYR A 273 15.97 23.83 24.69
N ARG A 274 16.28 24.82 23.84
CA ARG A 274 17.04 26.03 24.23
C ARG A 274 16.13 27.20 24.54
N ASP A 275 15.11 27.35 23.71
CA ASP A 275 14.12 28.40 23.76
C ASP A 275 12.82 27.83 23.17
N MET A 276 11.69 28.41 23.55
CA MET A 276 10.37 27.95 23.11
C MET A 276 9.38 29.10 23.18
N VAL A 277 8.78 29.36 22.03
CA VAL A 277 7.68 30.27 21.80
C VAL A 277 6.46 29.45 21.43
N VAL A 278 5.35 29.68 22.11
CA VAL A 278 4.09 29.03 21.79
C VAL A 278 3.20 29.99 21.02
N GLY A 279 2.70 29.53 19.88
CA GLY A 279 1.70 30.23 19.07
C GLY A 279 0.47 29.34 18.87
N ILE A 280 -0.71 29.96 18.81
CA ILE A 280 -1.96 29.27 18.50
C ILE A 280 -2.21 29.37 17.00
N ARG A 281 -2.71 28.29 16.39
CA ARG A 281 -3.08 28.26 14.97
C ARG A 281 -4.19 29.27 14.66
N GLY A 282 -3.99 30.07 13.61
CA GLY A 282 -4.96 31.10 13.18
C GLY A 282 -5.98 30.65 12.15
N ILE A 283 -5.68 29.62 11.36
CA ILE A 283 -6.56 29.17 10.26
C ILE A 283 -7.24 27.85 10.65
N ASP A 284 -8.56 27.91 10.84
CA ASP A 284 -9.41 26.76 11.18
C ASP A 284 -8.84 25.87 12.32
N PRO A 285 -8.58 26.41 13.53
CA PRO A 285 -8.19 25.59 14.67
C PRO A 285 -9.32 24.64 15.07
N GLU A 286 -8.99 23.39 15.42
CA GLU A 286 -10.00 22.39 15.82
C GLU A 286 -10.46 22.64 17.27
N HIS A 287 -9.52 23.01 18.16
CA HIS A 287 -9.76 23.20 19.59
C HIS A 287 -9.18 24.54 20.12
N PRO A 288 -9.66 25.70 19.63
CA PRO A 288 -9.09 27.00 19.98
C PRO A 288 -9.20 27.32 21.48
N ASP A 289 -10.28 26.92 22.16
CA ASP A 289 -10.44 27.17 23.59
C ASP A 289 -9.45 26.36 24.43
N ASN A 290 -9.19 25.10 24.04
CA ASN A 290 -8.19 24.26 24.69
C ASN A 290 -6.77 24.77 24.44
N ALA A 291 -6.50 25.35 23.27
CA ALA A 291 -5.23 26.02 22.97
C ALA A 291 -5.00 27.27 23.86
N LYS A 292 -6.04 28.06 24.14
CA LYS A 292 -5.95 29.21 25.06
C LYS A 292 -5.78 28.74 26.51
N LEU A 293 -6.53 27.72 26.92
CA LEU A 293 -6.39 27.10 28.23
C LEU A 293 -4.98 26.54 28.46
N PHE A 294 -4.37 25.97 27.42
CA PHE A 294 -2.97 25.54 27.45
C PHE A 294 -2.04 26.70 27.84
N LEU A 295 -2.12 27.83 27.12
CA LEU A 295 -1.30 29.00 27.43
C LEU A 295 -1.51 29.48 28.86
N GLU A 296 -2.76 29.66 29.27
CA GLU A 296 -3.10 30.14 30.62
C GLU A 296 -2.54 29.23 31.71
N ARG A 297 -2.65 27.91 31.53
CA ARG A 297 -2.18 26.93 32.52
C ARG A 297 -0.67 26.91 32.65
N PHE A 298 0.04 26.88 31.52
CA PHE A 298 1.51 26.89 31.53
C PHE A 298 2.09 28.22 32.00
N LEU A 299 1.35 29.33 31.84
CA LEU A 299 1.73 30.64 32.36
C LEU A 299 1.47 30.80 33.87
N SER A 300 0.28 30.40 34.34
CA SER A 300 -0.10 30.49 35.76
C SER A 300 0.67 29.50 36.63
N GLY A 301 1.05 28.34 36.07
CA GLY A 301 1.66 27.24 36.82
C GLY A 301 0.68 26.49 37.72
N GLU A 302 -0.62 26.78 37.61
CA GLU A 302 -1.68 26.15 38.39
C GLU A 302 -2.22 24.90 37.69
N VAL A 303 -2.10 23.74 38.34
CA VAL A 303 -2.78 22.53 37.91
C VAL A 303 -4.06 22.42 38.74
N PRO A 304 -5.25 22.62 38.16
CA PRO A 304 -6.48 22.46 38.92
C PRO A 304 -6.59 21.02 39.42
N ALA A 305 -7.11 20.85 40.64
CA ALA A 305 -7.45 19.52 41.13
C ALA A 305 -8.39 18.85 40.13
N ALA A 306 -8.13 17.59 39.79
CA ALA A 306 -8.98 16.84 38.87
C ALA A 306 -10.45 17.03 39.26
N PRO A 307 -11.33 17.37 38.29
CA PRO A 307 -12.75 17.51 38.59
C PRO A 307 -13.21 16.22 39.27
N PRO A 308 -14.02 16.28 40.36
CA PRO A 308 -14.57 15.08 40.95
C PRO A 308 -15.26 14.33 39.81
N ALA A 309 -14.88 13.06 39.62
CA ALA A 309 -15.43 12.20 38.58
C ALA A 309 -16.94 12.41 38.58
N SER A 310 -17.44 13.10 37.54
CA SER A 310 -18.86 13.43 37.46
C SER A 310 -19.60 12.12 37.61
N GLU A 311 -20.41 12.02 38.66
CA GLU A 311 -21.41 10.97 38.80
C GLU A 311 -22.05 10.79 37.44
N GLU A 312 -21.90 9.61 36.86
CA GLU A 312 -22.73 9.19 35.74
C GLU A 312 -24.15 9.47 36.17
N SER A 313 -24.76 10.51 35.59
CA SER A 313 -26.17 10.77 35.78
C SER A 313 -26.88 9.59 35.12
N GLY A 314 -27.19 8.58 35.93
CA GLY A 314 -28.24 7.63 35.65
C GLY A 314 -29.52 8.42 35.44
N ALA A 315 -29.79 8.76 34.18
CA ALA A 315 -31.13 9.04 33.73
C ALA A 315 -31.74 7.66 33.47
N ASP A 316 -32.35 7.13 34.53
CA ASP A 316 -33.24 6.00 34.54
C ASP A 316 -34.23 6.03 33.38
N ASP A 317 -34.47 4.84 32.86
CA ASP A 317 -35.65 4.45 32.12
C ASP A 317 -36.93 5.01 32.76
N ALA A 318 -37.71 5.73 31.96
CA ALA A 318 -39.13 5.88 32.19
C ALA A 318 -39.86 5.62 30.87
N GLU A 319 -40.21 4.34 30.70
CA GLU A 319 -41.30 3.90 29.85
C GLU A 319 -42.56 4.74 30.13
N ALA A 320 -43.15 5.28 29.06
CA ALA A 320 -44.57 5.61 29.04
C ALA A 320 -45.14 5.12 27.72
N GLU A 321 -45.70 3.91 27.77
CA GLU A 321 -46.70 3.44 26.83
C GLU A 321 -47.87 4.43 26.78
N SER A 322 -48.29 4.80 25.58
CA SER A 322 -49.67 5.20 25.29
C SER A 322 -49.97 4.94 23.82
N SER A 323 -50.52 3.76 23.59
CA SER A 323 -51.23 3.36 22.38
C SER A 323 -52.61 4.03 22.27
N GLY A 324 -53.13 4.14 21.05
CA GLY A 324 -54.50 4.60 20.73
C GLY A 324 -54.50 5.69 19.65
N ASP A 325 -54.27 5.39 18.36
CA ASP A 325 -55.13 4.67 17.39
C ASP A 325 -56.22 5.55 16.71
N ALA A 326 -56.43 5.24 15.43
CA ALA A 326 -57.50 5.59 14.49
C ALA A 326 -57.41 6.88 13.62
N ALA A 327 -57.06 6.64 12.35
CA ALA A 327 -57.86 6.90 11.11
C ALA A 327 -58.40 8.34 10.86
N SER A 328 -58.39 8.95 9.67
CA SER A 328 -58.62 8.47 8.29
C SER A 328 -58.62 9.68 7.33
N SER A 329 -58.50 9.41 6.01
CA SER A 329 -58.82 10.25 4.83
C SER A 329 -57.92 11.48 4.60
N GLU A 330 -57.56 11.96 3.41
CA GLU A 330 -57.92 11.79 1.99
C GLU A 330 -56.64 12.20 1.20
N ALA A 331 -56.15 11.42 0.23
CA ALA A 331 -56.36 11.65 -1.20
C ALA A 331 -56.32 13.13 -1.64
N GLU A 332 -55.20 13.58 -2.23
CA GLU A 332 -55.26 14.32 -3.50
C GLU A 332 -53.92 14.33 -4.23
N ALA A 333 -53.99 13.92 -5.50
CA ALA A 333 -52.93 14.03 -6.50
C ALA A 333 -53.16 15.30 -7.31
N GLN A 334 -52.09 16.04 -7.60
CA GLN A 334 -51.92 16.94 -8.75
C GLN A 334 -50.43 17.31 -8.76
N ASP A 335 -49.59 16.74 -9.62
CA ASP A 335 -49.44 17.10 -11.04
C ASP A 335 -49.26 18.61 -11.23
N ASN A 336 -48.02 19.09 -11.33
CA ASN A 336 -47.62 19.85 -12.50
C ASN A 336 -46.10 19.97 -12.65
N ALA A 337 -45.67 19.74 -13.88
CA ALA A 337 -44.31 19.87 -14.37
C ALA A 337 -43.90 21.34 -14.60
N ALA A 338 -42.60 21.61 -14.48
CA ALA A 338 -41.80 22.36 -15.45
C ALA A 338 -40.32 22.05 -15.23
#